data_AF-A0AAD5V4A7-F1
#
_entry.id   AF-A0AAD5V4A7-F1
#
_cell.length_a   1.000
_cell.length_b   1.000
_cell.length_c   1.000
_cell.angle_alpha   90.00
_cell.angle_beta   90.00
_cell.angle_gamma   90.00
#
_symmetry.space_group_name_H-M   'P 1'
#
loop_
_entity.id
_entity.type
_entity.pdbx_description
1 polymer ?
#
loop_
_entity_poly.entity_id
_entity_poly.type
_entity_poly.pdbx_seq_one_letter_code
_entity_poly.pdbx_strand_id
1 'polypeptide(L)'
;MAYYTNNRSPPPLQHPVPTHPAYIPEPPSTPASPQGYQRFTSTPPPQNYAPGVAPGSGSRIPTGYASHASQYQPAAGTSPRQQQPIHGQIPPQMNPVAPVDFSAWGLNDATAQFGMQLGQSAVAAGQEYVQKNSEFLPPRDDVNSPDLYIPLMALVTYILLAAVHSGLQSKFHPEILGVTASTAIVVLLLDFAVVKFGCYILNIQGAGQMLDLLAYDGYKFVGVIVTLLAGLLNIGRTMYILVFLYSFLATGFFLLRSLRSVVLPDASATASAVHTTQRSRRIMFLFIIAVSQIVYMGLLIRGLPRRPGPPPQMPRRGGPIQKRPLPNVKKVLAVASGKGGVGKSTIAVNLAFALAMRKTGPTSRPPRVGILDLDIFGPSIPTLMGLESADEPHITEGGGIVPLTNHGLPCMSMGFLLPKSPNSETSTDTAVVWRGLMVQKAAQQLLFDVDWREHDGGPGLDILVLDMPPGTGDVPLTLGQLVPVDGAVIVSTPQDVALADVRKGVTMFQKINVPVRDPTLASSRRINPSFQITGLVLNTSHFICPSCTTPHYIYGSPDSFRNTAQRYNTDILGELPLVAGVSSASDRGVPYMLESTGDKSWKDVMHHIADTVWKKLE
;
A
#
# COMPACT_ATOMS: atom_id res chain seq x y z
N MET A 1 -19.35 -53.82 -28.06
CA MET A 1 -20.12 -54.24 -26.87
C MET A 1 -20.21 -53.08 -25.89
N ALA A 2 -21.11 -53.17 -24.91
CA ALA A 2 -21.76 -51.99 -24.32
C ALA A 2 -21.02 -51.26 -23.18
N TYR A 3 -21.42 -50.00 -23.01
CA TYR A 3 -21.37 -49.12 -21.84
C TYR A 3 -21.01 -49.72 -20.46
N TYR A 4 -20.24 -48.96 -19.67
CA TYR A 4 -20.81 -48.25 -18.51
C TYR A 4 -20.02 -46.99 -18.16
N THR A 5 -20.74 -45.93 -17.79
CA THR A 5 -20.20 -44.65 -17.30
C THR A 5 -19.82 -44.77 -15.83
N ASN A 6 -18.73 -44.12 -15.41
CA ASN A 6 -18.51 -43.83 -14.00
C ASN A 6 -17.89 -42.45 -13.81
N ASN A 7 -18.64 -41.55 -13.19
CA ASN A 7 -18.33 -40.13 -13.08
C ASN A 7 -18.11 -39.78 -11.60
N ARG A 8 -16.86 -39.91 -11.12
CA ARG A 8 -16.44 -39.49 -9.77
C ARG A 8 -15.04 -38.90 -9.81
N SER A 9 -14.89 -37.67 -9.34
CA SER A 9 -13.60 -37.03 -9.12
C SER A 9 -12.81 -37.77 -8.03
N PRO A 10 -11.46 -37.83 -8.11
CA PRO A 10 -10.65 -38.31 -7.00
C PRO A 10 -10.71 -37.34 -5.81
N PRO A 11 -10.56 -37.83 -4.56
CA PRO A 11 -10.52 -36.97 -3.38
C PRO A 11 -9.25 -36.10 -3.36
N PRO A 12 -9.28 -34.92 -2.69
CA PRO A 12 -8.12 -34.05 -2.59
C PRO A 12 -7.01 -34.68 -1.73
N LEU A 13 -5.76 -34.45 -2.11
CA LEU A 13 -4.58 -34.84 -1.35
C LEU A 13 -4.54 -34.10 -0.01
N GLN A 14 -4.40 -34.84 1.10
CA GLN A 14 -4.18 -34.27 2.42
C GLN A 14 -2.69 -33.91 2.58
N HIS A 15 -2.40 -32.73 3.12
CA HIS A 15 -1.04 -32.37 3.52
C HIS A 15 -0.61 -33.15 4.77
N PRO A 16 0.67 -33.55 4.89
CA PRO A 16 1.17 -34.20 6.09
C PRO A 16 1.14 -33.26 7.30
N VAL A 17 0.70 -33.78 8.44
CA VAL A 17 0.66 -33.05 9.72
C VAL A 17 2.09 -32.98 10.30
N PRO A 18 2.61 -31.81 10.69
CA PRO A 18 3.93 -31.71 11.34
C PRO A 18 3.94 -32.43 12.69
N THR A 19 4.91 -33.32 12.90
CA THR A 19 5.04 -34.13 14.13
C THR A 19 5.77 -33.42 15.28
N HIS A 20 6.16 -32.15 15.11
CA HIS A 20 6.86 -31.37 16.13
C HIS A 20 6.29 -29.94 16.20
N PRO A 21 6.14 -29.35 17.40
CA PRO A 21 5.75 -27.95 17.55
C PRO A 21 6.84 -27.03 17.00
N ALA A 22 6.44 -25.94 16.34
CA ALA A 22 7.38 -24.97 15.79
C ALA A 22 8.12 -24.24 16.91
N TYR A 23 9.45 -24.34 16.93
CA TYR A 23 10.29 -23.56 17.82
C TYR A 23 10.37 -22.10 17.33
N ILE A 24 9.80 -21.18 18.12
CA ILE A 24 9.87 -19.74 17.88
C ILE A 24 10.84 -19.17 18.93
N PRO A 25 12.00 -18.61 18.53
CA PRO A 25 12.88 -17.92 19.47
C PRO A 25 12.20 -16.69 20.06
N GLU A 26 12.29 -16.48 21.38
CA GLU A 26 11.82 -15.24 21.99
C GLU A 26 12.74 -14.06 21.62
N PRO A 27 12.18 -12.87 21.33
CA PRO A 27 12.97 -11.66 21.10
C PRO A 27 13.65 -11.17 22.40
N PRO A 28 14.80 -10.49 22.31
CA PRO A 28 15.53 -10.01 23.49
C PRO A 28 14.71 -8.99 24.29
N SER A 29 14.84 -9.06 25.62
CA SER A 29 14.08 -8.25 26.57
C SER A 29 14.54 -6.78 26.61
N THR A 30 13.66 -5.87 26.20
CA THR A 30 13.82 -4.44 26.47
C THR A 30 13.45 -4.09 27.92
N PRO A 31 14.10 -3.08 28.54
CA PRO A 31 13.85 -2.71 29.94
C PRO A 31 12.42 -2.20 30.18
N ALA A 32 11.91 -2.41 31.39
CA ALA A 32 10.53 -2.16 31.77
C ALA A 32 10.09 -0.69 31.68
N SER A 33 8.89 -0.46 31.14
CA SER A 33 8.11 0.76 31.30
C SER A 33 6.90 0.52 32.23
N PRO A 34 6.40 1.52 32.98
CA PRO A 34 5.48 1.26 34.09
C PRO A 34 4.06 0.88 33.66
N GLN A 35 3.48 -0.06 34.42
CA GLN A 35 2.08 -0.43 34.60
C GLN A 35 1.01 0.36 33.78
N GLY A 36 0.18 -0.37 33.00
CA GLY A 36 -1.18 0.09 32.70
C GLY A 36 -1.64 0.12 31.24
N TYR A 37 -1.37 -0.91 30.43
CA TYR A 37 -2.07 -1.08 29.13
C TYR A 37 -2.54 -2.53 28.93
N GLN A 38 -3.83 -2.77 29.12
CA GLN A 38 -4.49 -4.02 28.68
C GLN A 38 -4.78 -3.93 27.17
N ARG A 39 -4.26 -4.88 26.38
CA ARG A 39 -4.72 -5.08 25.00
C ARG A 39 -5.97 -5.96 25.00
N PHE A 40 -7.10 -5.39 24.58
CA PHE A 40 -8.27 -6.19 24.19
C PHE A 40 -8.01 -6.85 22.83
N THR A 41 -7.90 -8.18 22.80
CA THR A 41 -7.90 -8.98 21.57
C THR A 41 -9.31 -9.45 21.23
N SER A 42 -9.85 -9.00 20.10
CA SER A 42 -11.20 -9.34 19.64
C SER A 42 -11.24 -10.69 18.91
N THR A 43 -11.25 -11.79 19.66
CA THR A 43 -11.60 -13.13 19.15
C THR A 43 -12.19 -13.99 20.28
N PRO A 44 -13.39 -14.56 20.13
CA PRO A 44 -13.94 -15.49 21.11
C PRO A 44 -13.20 -16.85 21.07
N PRO A 45 -13.04 -17.55 22.21
CA PRO A 45 -12.39 -18.85 22.25
C PRO A 45 -13.24 -19.95 21.60
N PRO A 46 -12.62 -20.97 20.98
CA PRO A 46 -13.35 -22.09 20.39
C PRO A 46 -14.00 -22.99 21.46
N GLN A 47 -15.18 -23.50 21.16
CA GLN A 47 -15.91 -24.42 22.05
C GLN A 47 -15.29 -25.83 22.00
N ASN A 48 -14.79 -26.30 23.15
CA ASN A 48 -14.32 -27.67 23.30
C ASN A 48 -15.50 -28.65 23.36
N TYR A 49 -15.66 -29.49 22.34
CA TYR A 49 -16.47 -30.71 22.43
C TYR A 49 -15.69 -31.80 23.16
N ALA A 50 -16.21 -32.26 24.30
CA ALA A 50 -15.65 -33.41 25.03
C ALA A 50 -16.22 -34.74 24.50
N PRO A 51 -15.46 -35.85 24.49
CA PRO A 51 -15.96 -37.15 24.03
C PRO A 51 -16.92 -37.79 25.03
N GLY A 52 -17.93 -38.51 24.54
CA GLY A 52 -18.92 -39.21 25.37
C GLY A 52 -18.38 -40.49 26.02
N VAL A 53 -18.80 -40.74 27.27
CA VAL A 53 -18.67 -42.02 27.99
C VAL A 53 -20.03 -42.36 28.64
N ALA A 54 -20.31 -43.66 28.77
CA ALA A 54 -21.63 -44.26 29.04
C ALA A 54 -22.13 -44.11 30.52
N PRO A 55 -23.41 -44.42 30.82
CA PRO A 55 -24.07 -43.99 32.06
C PRO A 55 -23.96 -44.98 33.24
N GLY A 56 -24.07 -44.46 34.47
CA GLY A 56 -24.02 -45.24 35.72
C GLY A 56 -24.88 -44.68 36.87
N SER A 57 -26.05 -45.29 37.07
CA SER A 57 -26.93 -45.39 38.25
C SER A 57 -26.64 -44.64 39.58
N GLY A 58 -27.67 -43.90 40.05
CA GLY A 58 -28.12 -43.80 41.46
C GLY A 58 -27.60 -42.61 42.31
N SER A 59 -28.32 -42.09 43.33
CA SER A 59 -29.76 -42.13 43.70
C SER A 59 -30.04 -41.16 44.89
N ARG A 60 -31.32 -40.80 45.12
CA ARG A 60 -31.94 -40.07 46.27
C ARG A 60 -31.83 -38.52 46.28
N ILE A 61 -32.90 -37.71 46.11
CA ILE A 61 -34.17 -37.49 46.89
C ILE A 61 -33.97 -36.57 48.13
N PRO A 62 -34.89 -35.60 48.41
CA PRO A 62 -34.51 -34.17 48.57
C PRO A 62 -35.17 -33.44 49.78
N THR A 63 -35.42 -32.11 49.64
CA THR A 63 -36.38 -31.23 50.38
C THR A 63 -36.10 -30.77 51.83
N GLY A 64 -36.61 -29.56 52.17
CA GLY A 64 -36.66 -28.98 53.52
C GLY A 64 -36.12 -27.53 53.57
N TYR A 65 -36.84 -26.45 53.21
CA TYR A 65 -37.98 -25.76 53.84
C TYR A 65 -37.72 -25.02 55.18
N ALA A 66 -38.30 -23.81 55.23
CA ALA A 66 -38.77 -23.04 56.39
C ALA A 66 -37.82 -22.11 57.17
N SER A 67 -38.30 -20.88 57.30
CA SER A 67 -37.89 -19.79 58.19
C SER A 67 -38.22 -20.04 59.67
N HIS A 68 -37.47 -19.46 60.59
CA HIS A 68 -38.03 -18.49 61.56
C HIS A 68 -36.94 -17.66 62.27
N ALA A 69 -37.32 -16.47 62.74
CA ALA A 69 -36.45 -15.52 63.42
C ALA A 69 -36.36 -15.76 64.94
N SER A 70 -35.33 -15.21 65.60
CA SER A 70 -35.47 -14.49 66.88
C SER A 70 -34.24 -13.62 67.22
N GLN A 71 -34.55 -12.46 67.81
CA GLN A 71 -33.73 -11.40 68.40
C GLN A 71 -32.31 -11.72 68.91
N TYR A 72 -31.38 -10.78 68.69
CA TYR A 72 -30.73 -10.02 69.77
C TYR A 72 -30.11 -8.69 69.25
N GLN A 73 -30.08 -7.67 70.10
CA GLN A 73 -29.45 -6.34 69.95
C GLN A 73 -28.97 -5.93 71.37
N PRO A 74 -28.11 -4.90 71.59
CA PRO A 74 -27.43 -4.02 70.63
C PRO A 74 -25.92 -3.85 70.89
N ALA A 75 -25.20 -3.06 70.06
CA ALA A 75 -24.43 -1.88 70.50
C ALA A 75 -23.57 -1.25 69.39
N ALA A 76 -23.72 0.07 69.24
CA ALA A 76 -22.72 1.11 68.87
C ALA A 76 -23.26 2.10 67.82
N GLY A 77 -23.48 3.35 68.24
CA GLY A 77 -24.10 4.41 67.44
C GLY A 77 -23.15 5.52 66.99
N THR A 78 -23.68 6.38 66.13
CA THR A 78 -23.05 7.55 65.50
C THR A 78 -22.93 8.78 66.41
N SER A 79 -21.83 9.55 66.23
CA SER A 79 -21.71 11.03 66.04
C SER A 79 -22.61 12.05 66.81
N PRO A 80 -22.33 13.37 66.75
CA PRO A 80 -21.07 14.11 66.96
C PRO A 80 -21.23 15.40 67.82
N ARG A 81 -20.14 15.98 68.38
CA ARG A 81 -20.00 17.45 68.58
C ARG A 81 -18.64 17.85 69.17
N GLN A 82 -18.08 18.95 68.69
CA GLN A 82 -17.46 20.00 69.53
C GLN A 82 -17.68 21.37 68.87
N GLN A 83 -17.91 22.40 69.68
CA GLN A 83 -18.17 23.78 69.27
C GLN A 83 -17.16 24.72 69.95
N GLN A 84 -16.79 25.83 69.30
CA GLN A 84 -16.27 27.03 69.98
C GLN A 84 -16.86 28.32 69.34
N PRO A 85 -17.32 29.30 70.14
CA PRO A 85 -17.85 30.60 69.67
C PRO A 85 -16.98 31.82 70.10
N ILE A 86 -17.47 33.06 69.84
CA ILE A 86 -17.01 34.40 70.35
C ILE A 86 -15.83 35.01 69.53
N HIS A 87 -15.75 36.30 69.12
CA HIS A 87 -16.58 37.53 69.26
C HIS A 87 -16.40 38.50 68.04
N GLY A 88 -17.35 39.40 67.76
CA GLY A 88 -17.21 40.55 66.84
C GLY A 88 -18.53 41.33 66.64
N GLN A 89 -18.50 42.68 66.66
CA GLN A 89 -19.69 43.56 66.71
C GLN A 89 -20.07 44.24 65.36
N ILE A 90 -21.23 44.93 65.31
CA ILE A 90 -22.06 45.38 64.14
C ILE A 90 -22.38 46.89 64.32
N PRO A 91 -22.34 47.83 63.33
CA PRO A 91 -23.23 47.99 62.13
C PRO A 91 -22.50 48.49 60.82
N PRO A 92 -23.12 48.94 59.68
CA PRO A 92 -24.55 49.19 59.39
C PRO A 92 -25.19 48.61 58.09
N GLN A 93 -26.47 48.25 58.25
CA GLN A 93 -27.66 48.41 57.37
C GLN A 93 -27.60 48.22 55.84
N MET A 94 -28.41 47.25 55.38
CA MET A 94 -29.38 47.47 54.30
C MET A 94 -30.80 47.27 54.89
N ASN A 95 -31.78 48.11 54.53
CA ASN A 95 -33.07 48.15 55.22
C ASN A 95 -33.86 46.82 55.13
N PRO A 96 -34.50 46.36 56.23
CA PRO A 96 -35.44 45.25 56.15
C PRO A 96 -36.71 45.67 55.39
N VAL A 97 -37.13 44.85 54.44
CA VAL A 97 -38.55 44.80 54.07
C VAL A 97 -39.29 44.23 55.28
N ALA A 98 -40.29 44.96 55.79
CA ALA A 98 -40.98 44.59 57.00
C ALA A 98 -41.65 43.20 56.90
N PRO A 99 -41.75 42.43 57.99
CA PRO A 99 -42.61 41.25 58.01
C PRO A 99 -44.05 41.66 57.70
N VAL A 100 -44.71 40.89 56.84
CA VAL A 100 -46.13 41.11 56.53
C VAL A 100 -46.93 40.68 57.76
N ASP A 101 -47.63 41.62 58.39
CA ASP A 101 -48.47 41.34 59.54
C ASP A 101 -49.79 40.71 59.09
N PHE A 102 -49.94 39.40 59.36
CA PHE A 102 -51.13 38.64 59.03
C PHE A 102 -52.24 38.76 60.09
N SER A 103 -52.00 39.44 61.21
CA SER A 103 -53.01 39.66 62.26
C SER A 103 -54.21 40.49 61.74
N ALA A 104 -53.96 41.40 60.79
CA ALA A 104 -54.98 42.16 60.07
C ALA A 104 -55.96 41.28 59.24
N TRP A 105 -55.60 40.01 58.99
CA TRP A 105 -56.42 39.02 58.27
C TRP A 105 -56.92 37.90 59.18
N GLY A 106 -56.79 38.03 60.50
CA GLY A 106 -57.30 37.07 61.48
C GLY A 106 -56.53 35.75 61.57
N LEU A 107 -55.35 35.66 60.96
CA LEU A 107 -54.50 34.47 60.99
C LEU A 107 -53.43 34.61 62.09
N ASN A 108 -53.26 33.58 62.91
CA ASN A 108 -52.26 33.57 63.97
C ASN A 108 -50.85 33.27 63.43
N ASP A 109 -49.88 34.01 63.95
CA ASP A 109 -48.51 34.10 63.41
C ASP A 109 -47.80 32.74 63.33
N ALA A 110 -47.99 31.86 64.31
CA ALA A 110 -47.44 30.50 64.29
C ALA A 110 -47.97 29.62 63.14
N THR A 111 -49.25 29.73 62.78
CA THR A 111 -49.84 28.97 61.67
C THR A 111 -49.40 29.55 60.32
N ALA A 112 -49.29 30.88 60.23
CA ALA A 112 -48.76 31.56 59.05
C ALA A 112 -47.28 31.20 58.81
N GLN A 113 -46.45 31.18 59.85
CA GLN A 113 -45.05 30.77 59.79
C GLN A 113 -44.89 29.28 59.43
N PHE A 114 -45.70 28.39 60.02
CA PHE A 114 -45.69 26.97 59.66
C PHE A 114 -46.14 26.74 58.20
N GLY A 115 -47.16 27.47 57.73
CA GLY A 115 -47.59 27.46 56.34
C GLY A 115 -46.53 27.99 55.37
N MET A 116 -45.80 29.04 55.75
CA MET A 116 -44.65 29.58 54.99
C MET A 116 -43.49 28.58 54.95
N GLN A 117 -43.17 27.90 56.06
CA GLN A 117 -42.10 26.90 56.13
C GLN A 117 -42.44 25.63 55.33
N LEU A 118 -43.70 25.17 55.39
CA LEU A 118 -44.21 24.11 54.52
C LEU A 118 -44.19 24.54 53.05
N GLY A 119 -44.59 25.78 52.73
CA GLY A 119 -44.51 26.35 51.39
C GLY A 119 -43.08 26.37 50.86
N GLN A 120 -42.11 26.85 51.65
CA GLN A 120 -40.70 26.88 51.28
C GLN A 120 -40.11 25.48 51.09
N SER A 121 -40.43 24.53 51.98
CA SER A 121 -39.96 23.14 51.84
C SER A 121 -40.61 22.38 50.69
N ALA A 122 -41.89 22.65 50.38
CA ALA A 122 -42.57 22.11 49.20
C ALA A 122 -42.05 22.74 47.89
N VAL A 123 -41.71 24.04 47.90
CA VAL A 123 -41.04 24.69 46.76
C VAL A 123 -39.62 24.15 46.58
N ALA A 124 -38.87 23.92 47.66
CA ALA A 124 -37.54 23.29 47.59
C ALA A 124 -37.61 21.84 47.07
N ALA A 125 -38.52 21.02 47.59
CA ALA A 125 -38.75 19.66 47.08
C ALA A 125 -39.28 19.65 45.64
N GLY A 126 -40.06 20.67 45.25
CA GLY A 126 -40.49 20.89 43.87
C GLY A 126 -39.32 21.28 42.95
N GLN A 127 -38.41 22.14 43.42
CA GLN A 127 -37.18 22.50 42.69
C GLN A 127 -36.23 21.30 42.57
N GLU A 128 -36.10 20.48 43.61
CA GLU A 128 -35.29 19.26 43.61
C GLU A 128 -35.90 18.18 42.69
N TYR A 129 -37.22 18.02 42.69
CA TYR A 129 -37.94 17.17 41.74
C TYR A 129 -37.82 17.68 40.30
N VAL A 130 -37.87 19.00 40.07
CA VAL A 130 -37.62 19.60 38.75
C VAL A 130 -36.18 19.39 38.32
N GLN A 131 -35.17 19.60 39.18
CA GLN A 131 -33.76 19.32 38.87
C GLN A 131 -33.54 17.83 38.55
N LYS A 132 -34.16 16.93 39.31
CA LYS A 132 -34.03 15.48 39.10
C LYS A 132 -34.74 14.96 37.84
N ASN A 133 -35.64 15.76 37.26
CA ASN A 133 -36.37 15.45 36.02
C ASN A 133 -36.09 16.45 34.87
N SER A 134 -35.12 17.37 35.03
CA SER A 134 -34.63 18.22 33.95
C SER A 134 -33.24 17.74 33.55
N GLU A 135 -33.20 16.99 32.45
CA GLU A 135 -32.01 16.34 31.91
C GLU A 135 -30.84 17.31 31.77
N PHE A 136 -29.75 17.16 32.56
CA PHE A 136 -28.35 17.22 32.12
C PHE A 136 -27.42 16.55 33.16
N LEU A 137 -26.39 15.89 32.67
CA LEU A 137 -25.51 14.91 33.36
C LEU A 137 -24.04 15.17 32.90
N PRO A 138 -22.98 14.50 33.41
CA PRO A 138 -21.60 14.70 32.90
C PRO A 138 -21.43 14.28 31.43
N PRO A 139 -20.43 14.74 30.64
CA PRO A 139 -20.39 14.60 29.15
C PRO A 139 -20.54 13.20 28.52
N ARG A 140 -20.33 12.13 29.29
CA ARG A 140 -20.63 10.74 28.87
C ARG A 140 -22.14 10.44 28.85
N ASP A 141 -22.88 11.21 29.62
CA ASP A 141 -24.28 11.09 29.99
C ASP A 141 -25.06 12.40 29.66
N ASP A 142 -24.37 13.49 29.27
CA ASP A 142 -24.93 14.78 28.79
C ASP A 142 -25.44 14.65 27.34
N VAL A 143 -26.76 14.70 27.20
CA VAL A 143 -27.47 14.54 25.92
C VAL A 143 -27.18 15.68 24.91
N ASN A 144 -26.69 16.84 25.35
CA ASN A 144 -26.38 18.01 24.50
C ASN A 144 -24.88 18.29 24.32
N SER A 145 -23.98 17.57 24.98
CA SER A 145 -22.54 17.78 24.79
C SER A 145 -22.10 17.31 23.39
N PRO A 146 -21.49 18.19 22.55
CA PRO A 146 -21.15 17.85 21.17
C PRO A 146 -19.87 17.02 21.12
N ASP A 147 -19.99 15.73 20.86
CA ASP A 147 -18.82 14.87 20.63
C ASP A 147 -18.22 15.05 19.22
N LEU A 148 -16.95 14.67 19.08
CA LEU A 148 -16.28 14.62 17.77
C LEU A 148 -16.52 13.28 17.05
N TYR A 149 -17.17 12.30 17.68
CA TYR A 149 -17.35 10.97 17.14
C TYR A 149 -18.33 10.97 15.95
N ILE A 150 -19.51 11.59 16.10
CA ILE A 150 -20.47 11.70 15.00
C ILE A 150 -19.87 12.49 13.81
N PRO A 151 -19.28 13.68 14.01
CA PRO A 151 -18.50 14.39 12.98
C PRO A 151 -17.44 13.56 12.27
N LEU A 152 -16.59 12.84 13.02
CA LEU A 152 -15.48 12.06 12.47
C LEU A 152 -15.98 10.85 11.66
N MET A 153 -16.96 10.12 12.20
CA MET A 153 -17.55 8.98 11.51
C MET A 153 -18.35 9.42 10.27
N ALA A 154 -19.00 10.59 10.31
CA ALA A 154 -19.63 11.20 9.15
C ALA A 154 -18.62 11.62 8.08
N LEU A 155 -17.46 12.17 8.45
CA LEU A 155 -16.38 12.48 7.50
C LEU A 155 -15.87 11.21 6.79
N VAL A 156 -15.58 10.13 7.53
CA VAL A 156 -15.14 8.85 6.94
C VAL A 156 -16.23 8.25 6.05
N THR A 157 -17.48 8.27 6.51
CA THR A 157 -18.63 7.76 5.74
C THR A 157 -18.85 8.56 4.46
N TYR A 158 -18.70 9.90 4.49
CA TYR A 158 -18.76 10.75 3.32
C TYR A 158 -17.69 10.37 2.28
N ILE A 159 -16.43 10.15 2.69
CA ILE A 159 -15.33 9.76 1.80
C ILE A 159 -15.61 8.40 1.13
N LEU A 160 -16.08 7.41 1.90
CA LEU A 160 -16.42 6.09 1.37
C LEU A 160 -17.64 6.15 0.44
N LEU A 161 -18.69 6.89 0.81
CA LEU A 161 -19.90 7.02 0.00
C LEU A 161 -19.64 7.78 -1.32
N ALA A 162 -18.76 8.77 -1.29
CA ALA A 162 -18.24 9.46 -2.48
C ALA A 162 -17.52 8.52 -3.44
N ALA A 163 -16.71 7.59 -2.92
CA ALA A 163 -16.05 6.57 -3.70
C ALA A 163 -17.05 5.57 -4.31
N VAL A 164 -18.01 5.08 -3.53
CA VAL A 164 -19.10 4.19 -4.00
C VAL A 164 -19.94 4.87 -5.10
N HIS A 165 -20.35 6.12 -4.88
CA HIS A 165 -21.08 6.92 -5.87
C HIS A 165 -20.28 7.14 -7.16
N SER A 166 -18.95 7.28 -7.07
CA SER A 166 -18.08 7.35 -8.25
C SER A 166 -17.90 5.99 -8.94
N GLY A 167 -17.89 4.89 -8.18
CA GLY A 167 -17.84 3.52 -8.67
C GLY A 167 -19.07 3.10 -9.46
N LEU A 168 -20.27 3.36 -8.93
CA LEU A 168 -21.53 3.08 -9.66
C LEU A 168 -21.66 3.87 -10.97
N GLN A 169 -20.97 5.02 -11.09
CA GLN A 169 -20.90 5.78 -12.34
C GLN A 169 -19.77 5.33 -13.28
N SER A 170 -19.09 4.22 -13.00
CA SER A 170 -17.92 3.72 -13.73
C SER A 170 -16.75 4.73 -13.82
N LYS A 171 -16.57 5.56 -12.78
CA LYS A 171 -15.56 6.63 -12.72
C LYS A 171 -14.58 6.50 -11.56
N PHE A 172 -14.61 5.39 -10.82
CA PHE A 172 -13.74 5.22 -9.65
C PHE A 172 -12.26 5.15 -10.04
N HIS A 173 -11.46 5.99 -9.39
CA HIS A 173 -10.00 5.98 -9.39
C HIS A 173 -9.56 6.08 -7.92
N PRO A 174 -8.46 5.43 -7.49
CA PRO A 174 -8.02 5.45 -6.09
C PRO A 174 -7.71 6.87 -5.58
N GLU A 175 -7.25 7.76 -6.47
CA GLU A 175 -7.00 9.17 -6.18
C GLU A 175 -8.24 9.94 -5.69
N ILE A 176 -9.46 9.51 -6.06
CA ILE A 176 -10.71 10.17 -5.64
C ILE A 176 -10.86 10.15 -4.12
N LEU A 177 -10.45 9.08 -3.44
CA LEU A 177 -10.46 9.01 -1.98
C LEU A 177 -9.59 10.12 -1.37
N GLY A 178 -8.38 10.32 -1.90
CA GLY A 178 -7.45 11.35 -1.45
C GLY A 178 -7.94 12.77 -1.75
N VAL A 179 -8.46 13.02 -2.96
CA VAL A 179 -9.00 14.33 -3.36
C VAL A 179 -10.26 14.67 -2.55
N THR A 180 -11.17 13.73 -2.35
CA THR A 180 -12.39 13.92 -1.54
C THR A 180 -12.04 14.16 -0.07
N ALA A 181 -11.13 13.38 0.52
CA ALA A 181 -10.66 13.60 1.89
C ALA A 181 -10.00 14.97 2.06
N SER A 182 -9.10 15.35 1.14
CA SER A 182 -8.42 16.65 1.16
C SER A 182 -9.41 17.81 1.04
N THR A 183 -10.37 17.71 0.11
CA THR A 183 -11.42 18.73 -0.07
C THR A 183 -12.29 18.87 1.18
N ALA A 184 -12.65 17.76 1.82
CA ALA A 184 -13.44 17.77 3.05
C ALA A 184 -12.70 18.43 4.22
N ILE A 185 -11.42 18.11 4.40
CA ILE A 185 -10.55 18.71 5.42
C ILE A 185 -10.38 20.21 5.17
N VAL A 186 -10.13 20.64 3.92
CA VAL A 186 -10.01 22.07 3.57
C VAL A 186 -11.32 22.82 3.83
N VAL A 187 -12.48 22.25 3.48
CA VAL A 187 -13.79 22.89 3.75
C VAL A 187 -14.06 23.05 5.25
N LEU A 188 -13.78 22.02 6.05
CA LEU A 188 -13.96 22.04 7.51
C LEU A 188 -12.98 23.01 8.19
N LEU A 189 -11.71 23.05 7.76
CA LEU A 189 -10.74 24.02 8.28
C LEU A 189 -11.08 25.47 7.90
N LEU A 190 -11.60 25.70 6.69
CA LEU A 190 -11.99 27.05 6.25
C LEU A 190 -13.20 27.57 7.03
N ASP A 191 -14.23 26.75 7.22
CA ASP A 191 -15.41 27.17 7.99
C ASP A 191 -15.07 27.37 9.47
N PHE A 192 -14.33 26.43 10.08
CA PHE A 192 -13.80 26.60 11.43
C PHE A 192 -13.01 27.91 11.59
N ALA A 193 -12.16 28.27 10.63
CA ALA A 193 -11.41 29.53 10.63
C ALA A 193 -12.34 30.76 10.53
N VAL A 194 -13.37 30.73 9.67
CA VAL A 194 -14.36 31.80 9.54
C VAL A 194 -15.17 31.98 10.83
N VAL A 195 -15.67 30.90 11.42
CA VAL A 195 -16.43 30.96 12.67
C VAL A 195 -15.55 31.44 13.82
N LYS A 196 -14.32 30.93 13.96
CA LYS A 196 -13.36 31.38 14.98
C LYS A 196 -13.00 32.86 14.81
N PHE A 197 -12.78 33.33 13.59
CA PHE A 197 -12.47 34.72 13.30
C PHE A 197 -13.64 35.66 13.62
N GLY A 198 -14.88 35.24 13.34
CA GLY A 198 -16.06 36.00 13.73
C GLY A 198 -16.30 36.03 15.24
N CYS A 199 -16.07 34.92 15.96
CA CYS A 199 -16.09 34.90 17.42
C CYS A 199 -15.04 35.85 18.03
N TYR A 200 -13.86 35.94 17.42
CA TYR A 200 -12.82 36.89 17.80
C TYR A 200 -13.26 38.35 17.60
N ILE A 201 -13.83 38.69 16.44
CA ILE A 201 -14.37 40.04 16.16
C ILE A 201 -15.49 40.44 17.15
N LEU A 202 -16.31 39.49 17.60
CA LEU A 202 -17.43 39.74 18.51
C LEU A 202 -17.05 39.65 20.01
N ASN A 203 -15.75 39.50 20.28
CA ASN A 203 -15.14 39.29 21.60
C ASN A 203 -15.92 38.25 22.43
N ILE A 204 -16.12 37.07 21.83
CA ILE A 204 -16.71 35.91 22.49
C ILE A 204 -15.55 35.11 23.08
N GLN A 205 -15.44 35.11 24.40
CA GLN A 205 -14.39 34.40 25.14
C GLN A 205 -15.00 33.19 25.85
N GLY A 206 -14.47 31.99 25.58
CA GLY A 206 -14.86 30.77 26.28
C GLY A 206 -13.74 29.74 26.22
N ALA A 207 -13.24 29.34 27.40
CA ALA A 207 -12.26 28.27 27.51
C ALA A 207 -12.95 26.91 27.27
N GLY A 208 -12.52 26.17 26.23
CA GLY A 208 -13.09 24.88 25.82
C GLY A 208 -13.70 24.87 24.41
N GLN A 209 -14.20 26.03 23.94
CA GLN A 209 -15.05 26.13 22.74
C GLN A 209 -14.45 25.61 21.43
N MET A 210 -13.14 25.39 21.31
CA MET A 210 -12.52 25.01 20.02
C MET A 210 -12.91 23.61 19.56
N LEU A 211 -13.06 22.64 20.48
CA LEU A 211 -13.49 21.28 20.12
C LEU A 211 -14.99 21.24 19.85
N ASP A 212 -15.80 21.92 20.68
CA ASP A 212 -17.25 22.02 20.49
C ASP A 212 -17.60 22.67 19.15
N LEU A 213 -16.89 23.75 18.78
CA LEU A 213 -17.07 24.46 17.52
C LEU A 213 -16.69 23.59 16.31
N LEU A 214 -15.61 22.81 16.43
CA LEU A 214 -15.17 21.85 15.43
C LEU A 214 -16.16 20.68 15.28
N ALA A 215 -16.73 20.21 16.39
CA ALA A 215 -17.77 19.20 16.42
C ALA A 215 -19.04 19.72 15.73
N TYR A 216 -19.57 20.87 16.16
CA TYR A 216 -20.75 21.50 15.55
C TYR A 216 -20.57 21.74 14.04
N ASP A 217 -19.38 22.16 13.60
CA ASP A 217 -19.05 22.30 12.18
C ASP A 217 -19.21 20.96 11.43
N GLY A 218 -18.59 19.89 11.94
CA GLY A 218 -18.58 18.59 11.27
C GLY A 218 -19.94 17.89 11.12
N TYR A 219 -20.99 18.29 11.85
CA TYR A 219 -22.34 17.75 11.62
C TYR A 219 -22.86 18.01 10.20
N LYS A 220 -22.31 18.98 9.45
CA LYS A 220 -22.67 19.20 8.04
C LYS A 220 -22.46 17.95 7.16
N PHE A 221 -21.52 17.07 7.50
CA PHE A 221 -21.29 15.82 6.77
C PHE A 221 -22.51 14.88 6.82
N VAL A 222 -23.32 14.92 7.88
CA VAL A 222 -24.56 14.13 7.99
C VAL A 222 -25.56 14.54 6.91
N GLY A 223 -25.83 15.84 6.76
CA GLY A 223 -26.71 16.36 5.70
C GLY A 223 -26.17 16.14 4.28
N VAL A 224 -24.84 16.17 4.12
CA VAL A 224 -24.18 15.83 2.84
C VAL A 224 -24.36 14.34 2.51
N ILE A 225 -24.18 13.43 3.47
CA ILE A 225 -24.40 11.98 3.29
C ILE A 225 -25.82 11.69 2.82
N VAL A 226 -26.84 12.27 3.47
CA VAL A 226 -28.25 12.11 3.07
C VAL A 226 -28.47 12.56 1.63
N THR A 227 -27.86 13.68 1.23
CA THR A 227 -27.93 14.17 -0.15
C THR A 227 -27.22 13.25 -1.14
N LEU A 228 -26.12 12.59 -0.76
CA LEU A 228 -25.43 11.61 -1.61
C LEU A 228 -26.22 10.29 -1.74
N LEU A 229 -26.85 9.81 -0.67
CA LEU A 229 -27.73 8.65 -0.70
C LEU A 229 -28.93 8.87 -1.65
N ALA A 230 -29.55 10.05 -1.61
CA ALA A 230 -30.59 10.42 -2.58
C ALA A 230 -30.07 10.47 -4.04
N GLY A 231 -28.79 10.78 -4.24
CA GLY A 231 -28.12 10.70 -5.55
C GLY A 231 -27.93 9.26 -6.04
N LEU A 232 -27.60 8.33 -5.15
CA LEU A 232 -27.45 6.90 -5.46
C LEU A 232 -28.78 6.25 -5.87
N LEU A 233 -29.89 6.67 -5.25
CA LEU A 233 -31.24 6.16 -5.54
C LEU A 233 -31.87 6.70 -6.84
N ASN A 234 -31.16 7.56 -7.58
CA ASN A 234 -31.55 8.06 -8.90
C ASN A 234 -32.98 8.67 -8.98
N ILE A 235 -33.45 9.31 -7.90
CA ILE A 235 -34.83 9.82 -7.71
C ILE A 235 -35.14 11.08 -8.56
N GLY A 236 -34.34 11.35 -9.59
CA GLY A 236 -34.48 12.52 -10.47
C GLY A 236 -33.96 13.83 -9.87
N ARG A 237 -33.64 14.78 -10.76
CA ARG A 237 -32.98 16.05 -10.42
C ARG A 237 -33.78 16.93 -9.45
N THR A 238 -35.11 16.96 -9.57
CA THR A 238 -35.97 17.80 -8.73
C THR A 238 -35.96 17.32 -7.28
N MET A 239 -36.16 16.02 -7.05
CA MET A 239 -36.13 15.44 -5.70
C MET A 239 -34.75 15.56 -5.07
N TYR A 240 -33.68 15.36 -5.85
CA TYR A 240 -32.31 15.58 -5.38
C TYR A 240 -32.08 17.02 -4.86
N ILE A 241 -32.60 18.04 -5.56
CA ILE A 241 -32.50 19.45 -5.13
C ILE A 241 -33.33 19.70 -3.86
N LEU A 242 -34.52 19.10 -3.74
CA LEU A 242 -35.36 19.20 -2.54
C LEU A 242 -34.68 18.55 -1.31
N VAL A 243 -34.08 17.37 -1.46
CA VAL A 243 -33.32 16.71 -0.39
C VAL A 243 -32.11 17.53 0.02
N PHE A 244 -31.38 18.13 -0.93
CA PHE A 244 -30.27 19.04 -0.62
C PHE A 244 -30.75 20.27 0.15
N LEU A 245 -31.82 20.93 -0.31
CA LEU A 245 -32.37 22.13 0.32
C LEU A 245 -32.85 21.82 1.75
N TYR A 246 -33.54 20.70 1.95
CA TYR A 246 -33.95 20.22 3.28
C TYR A 246 -32.74 19.96 4.18
N SER A 247 -31.72 19.25 3.69
CA SER A 247 -30.53 18.90 4.46
C SER A 247 -29.72 20.15 4.88
N PHE A 248 -29.63 21.13 3.99
CA PHE A 248 -29.04 22.44 4.28
C PHE A 248 -29.85 23.20 5.34
N LEU A 249 -31.18 23.32 5.18
CA LEU A 249 -32.03 24.03 6.14
C LEU A 249 -32.01 23.36 7.53
N ALA A 250 -31.98 22.04 7.59
CA ALA A 250 -31.84 21.28 8.83
C ALA A 250 -30.50 21.55 9.51
N THR A 251 -29.38 21.53 8.76
CA THR A 251 -28.04 21.83 9.30
C THR A 251 -27.93 23.28 9.76
N GLY A 252 -28.46 24.24 8.97
CA GLY A 252 -28.50 25.65 9.34
C GLY A 252 -29.34 25.90 10.60
N PHE A 253 -30.52 25.28 10.72
CA PHE A 253 -31.36 25.36 11.92
C PHE A 253 -30.69 24.71 13.13
N PHE A 254 -30.02 23.57 12.96
CA PHE A 254 -29.24 22.93 14.01
C PHE A 254 -28.12 23.85 14.52
N LEU A 255 -27.34 24.48 13.64
CA LEU A 255 -26.32 25.45 14.04
C LEU A 255 -26.93 26.67 14.74
N LEU A 256 -28.05 27.20 14.25
CA LEU A 256 -28.76 28.32 14.91
C LEU A 256 -29.25 27.96 16.32
N ARG A 257 -29.68 26.71 16.54
CA ARG A 257 -30.13 26.24 17.85
C ARG A 257 -28.97 25.95 18.80
N SER A 258 -27.93 25.28 18.30
CA SER A 258 -26.83 24.77 19.13
C SER A 258 -25.73 25.79 19.39
N LEU A 259 -25.36 26.62 18.39
CA LEU A 259 -24.42 27.73 18.62
C LEU A 259 -25.06 28.92 19.32
N ARG A 260 -26.39 28.97 19.47
CA ARG A 260 -27.06 30.05 20.23
C ARG A 260 -26.61 30.07 21.69
N SER A 261 -26.53 28.93 22.37
CA SER A 261 -26.05 28.86 23.77
C SER A 261 -24.57 29.28 23.88
N VAL A 262 -23.76 28.96 22.87
CA VAL A 262 -22.31 29.27 22.84
C VAL A 262 -22.04 30.76 22.55
N VAL A 263 -22.80 31.36 21.63
CA VAL A 263 -22.59 32.76 21.15
C VAL A 263 -23.40 33.79 21.95
N LEU A 264 -24.53 33.37 22.52
CA LEU A 264 -25.42 34.18 23.36
C LEU A 264 -25.54 33.53 24.74
N PRO A 265 -24.50 33.59 25.60
CA PRO A 265 -24.67 33.26 27.01
C PRO A 265 -25.75 34.17 27.60
N ASP A 266 -26.72 33.59 28.31
CA ASP A 266 -27.82 34.35 28.90
C ASP A 266 -27.28 35.35 29.92
N ALA A 267 -27.59 36.62 29.71
CA ALA A 267 -27.14 37.69 30.59
C ALA A 267 -27.86 37.57 31.94
N SER A 268 -27.09 37.34 33.01
CA SER A 268 -27.54 37.58 34.38
C SER A 268 -28.17 38.98 34.47
N ALA A 269 -29.36 39.07 35.08
CA ALA A 269 -30.32 40.13 34.84
C ALA A 269 -29.95 41.52 35.40
N THR A 270 -28.92 42.17 34.85
CA THR A 270 -28.54 43.58 35.11
C THR A 270 -27.58 44.11 34.02
N ALA A 271 -28.09 44.55 32.86
CA ALA A 271 -27.41 45.55 32.02
C ALA A 271 -28.30 46.12 30.90
N SER A 272 -28.38 47.44 30.79
CA SER A 272 -29.27 48.17 29.87
C SER A 272 -28.67 48.38 28.47
N ALA A 273 -29.55 48.56 27.47
CA ALA A 273 -29.37 49.15 26.13
C ALA A 273 -28.15 48.76 25.26
N VAL A 274 -26.91 48.92 25.74
CA VAL A 274 -25.67 48.56 24.99
C VAL A 274 -25.67 47.09 24.57
N HIS A 275 -26.26 46.22 25.39
CA HIS A 275 -26.38 44.79 25.10
C HIS A 275 -27.31 44.48 23.91
N THR A 276 -28.32 45.30 23.57
CA THR A 276 -29.24 44.95 22.46
C THR A 276 -28.55 45.08 21.10
N THR A 277 -27.71 46.10 20.89
CA THR A 277 -26.91 46.25 19.67
C THR A 277 -25.87 45.14 19.52
N GLN A 278 -25.19 44.76 20.61
CA GLN A 278 -24.21 43.65 20.58
C GLN A 278 -24.89 42.29 20.38
N ARG A 279 -26.06 42.06 21.01
CA ARG A 279 -26.91 40.88 20.83
C ARG A 279 -27.43 40.77 19.40
N SER A 280 -27.88 41.88 18.80
CA SER A 280 -28.29 41.95 17.40
C SER A 280 -27.15 41.56 16.44
N ARG A 281 -25.93 42.10 16.65
CA ARG A 281 -24.74 41.73 15.86
C ARG A 281 -24.37 40.25 16.01
N ARG A 282 -24.51 39.66 17.20
CA ARG A 282 -24.28 38.23 17.45
C ARG A 282 -25.34 37.32 16.80
N ILE A 283 -26.62 37.71 16.83
CA ILE A 283 -27.70 37.00 16.13
C ILE A 283 -27.50 37.07 14.61
N MET A 284 -27.13 38.24 14.08
CA MET A 284 -26.83 38.42 12.66
C MET A 284 -25.63 37.55 12.23
N PHE A 285 -24.60 37.44 13.06
CA PHE A 285 -23.45 36.56 12.82
C PHE A 285 -23.82 35.07 12.80
N LEU A 286 -24.62 34.60 13.76
CA LEU A 286 -25.17 33.23 13.75
C LEU A 286 -25.96 32.95 12.46
N PHE A 287 -26.78 33.90 12.02
CA PHE A 287 -27.53 33.78 10.76
C PHE A 287 -26.62 33.72 9.53
N ILE A 288 -25.55 34.54 9.49
CA ILE A 288 -24.55 34.50 8.42
C ILE A 288 -23.86 33.12 8.37
N ILE A 289 -23.45 32.55 9.51
CA ILE A 289 -22.85 31.20 9.56
C ILE A 289 -23.85 30.15 9.06
N ALA A 290 -25.08 30.18 9.56
CA ALA A 290 -26.10 29.22 9.19
C ALA A 290 -26.43 29.27 7.68
N VAL A 291 -26.51 30.46 7.09
CA VAL A 291 -26.68 30.63 5.64
C VAL A 291 -25.45 30.18 4.86
N SER A 292 -24.23 30.44 5.36
CA SER A 292 -22.98 30.07 4.67
C SER A 292 -22.82 28.55 4.48
N GLN A 293 -23.51 27.71 5.28
CA GLN A 293 -23.53 26.26 5.09
C GLN A 293 -24.00 25.82 3.69
N ILE A 294 -24.82 26.62 2.98
CA ILE A 294 -25.21 26.29 1.60
C ILE A 294 -24.00 26.26 0.66
N VAL A 295 -23.00 27.10 0.93
CA VAL A 295 -21.74 27.16 0.17
C VAL A 295 -20.88 25.95 0.53
N TYR A 296 -20.65 25.67 1.81
CA TYR A 296 -19.80 24.56 2.24
C TYR A 296 -20.38 23.19 1.87
N MET A 297 -21.65 22.92 2.17
CA MET A 297 -22.32 21.68 1.74
C MET A 297 -22.39 21.59 0.20
N GLY A 298 -22.61 22.73 -0.47
CA GLY A 298 -22.58 22.84 -1.92
C GLY A 298 -21.20 22.50 -2.52
N LEU A 299 -20.12 22.90 -1.86
CA LEU A 299 -18.72 22.57 -2.23
C LEU A 299 -18.41 21.10 -1.96
N LEU A 300 -18.83 20.52 -0.84
CA LEU A 300 -18.66 19.08 -0.56
C LEU A 300 -19.40 18.19 -1.57
N ILE A 301 -20.52 18.66 -2.12
CA ILE A 301 -21.33 17.92 -3.10
C ILE A 301 -20.87 18.16 -4.54
N ARG A 302 -20.34 19.35 -4.86
CA ARG A 302 -19.78 19.70 -6.19
C ARG A 302 -18.32 19.34 -6.36
N GLY A 303 -17.54 19.25 -5.28
CA GLY A 303 -16.14 18.84 -5.24
C GLY A 303 -15.93 17.35 -5.47
N LEU A 304 -17.01 16.55 -5.44
CA LEU A 304 -17.02 15.25 -6.10
C LEU A 304 -16.76 15.45 -7.60
N PRO A 305 -15.83 14.70 -8.23
CA PRO A 305 -15.43 14.92 -9.62
C PRO A 305 -16.58 14.71 -10.62
N ARG A 306 -17.35 15.78 -10.87
CA ARG A 306 -18.50 15.81 -11.78
C ARG A 306 -18.05 16.19 -13.18
N ARG A 307 -17.83 15.15 -13.99
CA ARG A 307 -17.21 15.21 -15.33
C ARG A 307 -15.75 15.68 -15.24
N PRO A 308 -14.75 14.82 -15.45
CA PRO A 308 -13.65 15.26 -16.28
C PRO A 308 -14.21 15.71 -17.64
N GLY A 309 -13.48 16.53 -18.39
CA GLY A 309 -13.68 16.60 -19.84
C GLY A 309 -13.29 15.26 -20.50
N PRO A 310 -12.68 15.25 -21.70
CA PRO A 310 -11.53 14.36 -21.82
C PRO A 310 -10.66 14.56 -20.56
N PRO A 311 -10.17 13.49 -19.90
CA PRO A 311 -9.39 13.64 -18.68
C PRO A 311 -8.31 14.69 -18.96
N PRO A 312 -8.04 15.64 -18.03
CA PRO A 312 -6.88 16.49 -18.16
C PRO A 312 -5.71 15.51 -18.28
N GLN A 313 -5.18 15.40 -19.48
CA GLN A 313 -4.01 14.58 -19.71
C GLN A 313 -2.97 15.28 -18.83
N MET A 314 -2.56 14.63 -17.74
CA MET A 314 -1.22 14.86 -17.20
C MET A 314 -0.34 14.99 -18.44
N PRO A 315 0.35 16.11 -18.67
CA PRO A 315 1.05 16.33 -19.93
C PRO A 315 1.98 15.16 -20.13
N ARG A 316 1.55 14.25 -21.01
CA ARG A 316 2.14 12.94 -21.20
C ARG A 316 3.37 13.21 -22.06
N ARG A 317 4.42 13.72 -21.41
CA ARG A 317 5.81 13.62 -21.85
C ARG A 317 6.10 12.12 -21.89
N GLY A 318 5.75 11.53 -23.03
CA GLY A 318 5.35 10.14 -23.09
C GLY A 318 4.09 9.99 -23.93
N GLY A 319 4.27 10.05 -25.26
CA GLY A 319 3.40 9.32 -26.17
C GLY A 319 3.50 7.80 -25.93
N PRO A 320 3.35 6.93 -26.94
CA PRO A 320 3.88 5.58 -26.80
C PRO A 320 5.35 5.67 -26.35
N ILE A 321 5.75 4.91 -25.31
CA ILE A 321 7.14 4.92 -24.81
C ILE A 321 8.04 4.56 -25.99
N GLN A 322 8.78 5.54 -26.50
CA GLN A 322 9.59 5.36 -27.68
C GLN A 322 10.87 4.65 -27.25
N LYS A 323 11.02 3.41 -27.73
CA LYS A 323 12.26 2.64 -27.54
C LYS A 323 13.43 3.48 -28.05
N ARG A 324 14.43 3.71 -27.21
CA ARG A 324 15.66 4.43 -27.54
C ARG A 324 16.82 3.44 -27.65
N PRO A 325 17.67 3.52 -28.68
CA PRO A 325 18.86 2.68 -28.76
C PRO A 325 19.78 2.94 -27.55
N LEU A 326 20.58 1.95 -27.18
CA LEU A 326 21.56 2.11 -26.12
C LEU A 326 22.72 3.00 -26.61
N PRO A 327 23.21 3.96 -25.80
CA PRO A 327 24.36 4.77 -26.16
C PRO A 327 25.57 3.89 -26.49
N ASN A 328 26.29 4.25 -27.55
CA ASN A 328 27.55 3.61 -27.93
C ASN A 328 27.47 2.08 -28.20
N VAL A 329 26.28 1.55 -28.53
CA VAL A 329 26.06 0.12 -28.86
C VAL A 329 25.32 -0.01 -30.20
N LYS A 330 25.87 -0.77 -31.15
CA LYS A 330 25.24 -0.99 -32.46
C LYS A 330 24.14 -2.07 -32.46
N LYS A 331 24.34 -3.14 -31.70
CA LYS A 331 23.46 -4.33 -31.67
C LYS A 331 23.22 -4.80 -30.25
N VAL A 332 21.98 -5.16 -29.93
CA VAL A 332 21.60 -5.66 -28.60
C VAL A 332 21.08 -7.09 -28.72
N LEU A 333 21.79 -8.03 -28.07
CA LEU A 333 21.45 -9.45 -28.03
C LEU A 333 21.02 -9.85 -26.61
N ALA A 334 19.75 -10.23 -26.42
CA ALA A 334 19.26 -10.70 -25.14
C ALA A 334 19.44 -12.22 -24.97
N VAL A 335 20.00 -12.67 -23.84
CA VAL A 335 20.11 -14.08 -23.46
C VAL A 335 19.17 -14.33 -22.29
N ALA A 336 18.19 -15.20 -22.47
CA ALA A 336 17.09 -15.36 -21.52
C ALA A 336 16.75 -16.82 -21.21
N SER A 337 16.11 -17.03 -20.06
CA SER A 337 15.51 -18.31 -19.66
C SER A 337 14.21 -18.06 -18.90
N GLY A 338 13.24 -18.98 -18.99
CA GLY A 338 11.99 -18.87 -18.22
C GLY A 338 12.08 -19.38 -16.77
N LYS A 339 13.20 -20.02 -16.39
CA LYS A 339 13.56 -20.41 -15.00
C LYS A 339 15.02 -20.09 -14.68
N GLY A 340 15.34 -20.02 -13.39
CA GLY A 340 16.71 -20.01 -12.88
C GLY A 340 17.38 -21.39 -12.97
N GLY A 341 18.71 -21.43 -12.86
CA GLY A 341 19.47 -22.68 -12.80
C GLY A 341 19.67 -23.44 -14.11
N VAL A 342 19.40 -22.85 -15.28
CA VAL A 342 19.72 -23.46 -16.60
C VAL A 342 21.14 -23.16 -17.10
N GLY A 343 21.97 -22.46 -16.32
CA GLY A 343 23.29 -21.98 -16.77
C GLY A 343 23.22 -20.80 -17.76
N LYS A 344 22.11 -20.06 -17.79
CA LYS A 344 21.88 -18.87 -18.64
C LYS A 344 23.09 -17.92 -18.67
N SER A 345 23.54 -17.47 -17.51
CA SER A 345 24.66 -16.53 -17.35
C SER A 345 25.98 -17.11 -17.87
N THR A 346 26.24 -18.40 -17.59
CA THR A 346 27.38 -19.14 -18.13
C THR A 346 27.35 -19.19 -19.66
N ILE A 347 26.19 -19.42 -20.27
CA ILE A 347 26.01 -19.36 -21.73
C ILE A 347 26.18 -17.92 -22.24
N ALA A 348 25.63 -16.91 -21.57
CA ALA A 348 25.77 -15.51 -21.97
C ALA A 348 27.23 -15.05 -22.02
N VAL A 349 28.01 -15.32 -20.96
CA VAL A 349 29.45 -15.04 -20.89
C VAL A 349 30.19 -15.76 -22.00
N ASN A 350 30.04 -17.08 -22.12
CA ASN A 350 30.79 -17.84 -23.12
C ASN A 350 30.39 -17.49 -24.56
N LEU A 351 29.12 -17.13 -24.80
CA LEU A 351 28.68 -16.60 -26.09
C LEU A 351 29.32 -15.23 -26.39
N ALA A 352 29.42 -14.34 -25.40
CA ALA A 352 30.10 -13.05 -25.56
C ALA A 352 31.58 -13.23 -25.95
N PHE A 353 32.30 -14.15 -25.29
CA PHE A 353 33.68 -14.49 -25.68
C PHE A 353 33.76 -15.16 -27.05
N ALA A 354 32.87 -16.10 -27.36
CA ALA A 354 32.83 -16.76 -28.67
C ALA A 354 32.50 -15.77 -29.81
N LEU A 355 31.73 -14.71 -29.53
CA LEU A 355 31.47 -13.58 -30.43
C LEU A 355 32.72 -12.67 -30.56
N ALA A 356 33.43 -12.37 -29.47
CA ALA A 356 34.65 -11.55 -29.51
C ALA A 356 35.81 -12.23 -30.26
N MET A 357 35.91 -13.55 -30.15
CA MET A 357 36.94 -14.36 -30.83
C MET A 357 36.67 -14.58 -32.33
N ARG A 358 35.59 -14.03 -32.90
CA ARG A 358 35.20 -14.25 -34.30
C ARG A 358 36.17 -13.59 -35.28
N LYS A 359 36.54 -14.34 -36.32
CA LYS A 359 37.22 -13.82 -37.50
C LYS A 359 36.17 -13.34 -38.52
N THR A 360 35.95 -12.04 -38.53
CA THR A 360 34.98 -11.33 -39.40
C THR A 360 35.56 -11.13 -40.81
N GLY A 361 35.50 -12.17 -41.64
CA GLY A 361 35.83 -12.09 -43.07
C GLY A 361 37.29 -11.73 -43.40
N PRO A 362 37.59 -11.36 -44.67
CA PRO A 362 38.98 -11.13 -45.12
C PRO A 362 39.60 -9.79 -44.69
N THR A 363 38.80 -8.83 -44.20
CA THR A 363 39.20 -7.42 -44.07
C THR A 363 38.78 -6.74 -42.77
N SER A 364 38.22 -7.46 -41.79
CA SER A 364 37.65 -6.84 -40.58
C SER A 364 38.32 -7.33 -39.29
N ARG A 365 38.49 -6.39 -38.36
CA ARG A 365 38.84 -6.66 -36.95
C ARG A 365 37.74 -7.49 -36.25
N PRO A 366 38.06 -8.25 -35.20
CA PRO A 366 37.04 -8.87 -34.35
C PRO A 366 36.02 -7.84 -33.85
N PRO A 367 34.75 -8.25 -33.64
CA PRO A 367 33.72 -7.35 -33.16
C PRO A 367 34.00 -6.96 -31.72
N ARG A 368 33.74 -5.69 -31.36
CA ARG A 368 33.79 -5.25 -29.97
C ARG A 368 32.52 -5.74 -29.28
N VAL A 369 32.69 -6.64 -28.32
CA VAL A 369 31.63 -7.25 -27.53
C VAL A 369 31.71 -6.75 -26.10
N GLY A 370 30.57 -6.47 -25.48
CA GLY A 370 30.46 -6.34 -24.03
C GLY A 370 29.36 -7.24 -23.48
N ILE A 371 29.29 -7.36 -22.15
CA ILE A 371 28.22 -8.07 -21.45
C ILE A 371 27.62 -7.25 -20.32
N LEU A 372 26.30 -7.18 -20.26
CA LEU A 372 25.56 -6.51 -19.19
C LEU A 372 24.68 -7.52 -18.44
N ASP A 373 24.91 -7.61 -17.14
CA ASP A 373 24.09 -8.37 -16.20
C ASP A 373 22.84 -7.56 -15.82
N LEU A 374 21.67 -8.10 -16.13
CA LEU A 374 20.38 -7.54 -15.70
C LEU A 374 19.72 -8.41 -14.61
N ASP A 375 20.40 -9.44 -14.11
CA ASP A 375 19.92 -10.36 -13.08
C ASP A 375 20.15 -9.80 -11.66
N ILE A 376 19.52 -8.65 -11.38
CA ILE A 376 19.67 -7.84 -10.16
C ILE A 376 19.51 -8.65 -8.85
N PHE A 377 18.78 -9.76 -8.87
CA PHE A 377 18.53 -10.62 -7.69
C PHE A 377 19.60 -11.70 -7.45
N GLY A 378 20.39 -12.04 -8.47
CA GLY A 378 21.41 -13.08 -8.41
C GLY A 378 22.53 -12.83 -9.42
N PRO A 379 23.23 -11.69 -9.33
CA PRO A 379 24.21 -11.28 -10.32
C PRO A 379 25.35 -12.30 -10.39
N SER A 380 25.44 -12.99 -11.52
CA SER A 380 26.40 -14.10 -11.71
C SER A 380 27.62 -13.69 -12.53
N ILE A 381 27.55 -12.55 -13.22
CA ILE A 381 28.65 -12.05 -14.07
C ILE A 381 29.92 -11.70 -13.28
N PRO A 382 29.87 -11.09 -12.07
CA PRO A 382 31.07 -10.84 -11.25
C PRO A 382 31.89 -12.11 -10.98
N THR A 383 31.23 -13.19 -10.55
CA THR A 383 31.83 -14.52 -10.33
C THR A 383 32.42 -15.08 -11.62
N LEU A 384 31.61 -15.16 -12.68
CA LEU A 384 32.01 -15.75 -13.97
C LEU A 384 33.16 -15.01 -14.68
N MET A 385 33.36 -13.73 -14.34
CA MET A 385 34.44 -12.89 -14.86
C MET A 385 35.63 -12.76 -13.88
N GLY A 386 35.57 -13.35 -12.68
CA GLY A 386 36.64 -13.22 -11.67
C GLY A 386 36.82 -11.80 -11.15
N LEU A 387 35.73 -11.04 -11.01
CA LEU A 387 35.69 -9.64 -10.59
C LEU A 387 34.93 -9.42 -9.27
N GLU A 388 34.76 -10.48 -8.47
CA GLU A 388 34.06 -10.47 -7.18
C GLU A 388 34.66 -9.50 -6.15
N SER A 389 35.99 -9.44 -6.08
CA SER A 389 36.72 -8.55 -5.16
C SER A 389 37.06 -7.19 -5.79
N ALA A 390 36.64 -6.93 -7.03
CA ALA A 390 36.92 -5.68 -7.72
C ALA A 390 36.31 -4.47 -6.97
N ASP A 391 36.88 -3.29 -7.17
CA ASP A 391 36.34 -2.06 -6.58
C ASP A 391 35.21 -1.47 -7.43
N GLU A 392 34.48 -0.53 -6.84
CA GLU A 392 33.34 0.11 -7.51
C GLU A 392 33.77 0.76 -8.84
N PRO A 393 32.98 0.64 -9.92
CA PRO A 393 33.39 1.15 -11.22
C PRO A 393 33.50 2.67 -11.23
N HIS A 394 34.56 3.19 -11.86
CA HIS A 394 34.77 4.63 -11.97
C HIS A 394 33.66 5.32 -12.77
N ILE A 395 33.42 6.59 -12.46
CA ILE A 395 32.46 7.45 -13.17
C ILE A 395 33.25 8.43 -14.03
N THR A 396 32.88 8.56 -15.29
CA THR A 396 33.44 9.54 -16.24
C THR A 396 33.05 10.98 -15.87
N GLU A 397 33.78 11.98 -16.40
CA GLU A 397 33.43 13.40 -16.21
C GLU A 397 32.01 13.74 -16.69
N GLY A 398 31.50 12.99 -17.69
CA GLY A 398 30.12 13.09 -18.19
C GLY A 398 29.06 12.40 -17.31
N GLY A 399 29.43 11.81 -16.18
CA GLY A 399 28.52 11.11 -15.26
C GLY A 399 28.16 9.67 -15.66
N GLY A 400 28.77 9.13 -16.72
CA GLY A 400 28.57 7.74 -17.15
C GLY A 400 29.46 6.77 -16.38
N ILE A 401 28.94 5.59 -16.04
CA ILE A 401 29.64 4.51 -15.33
C ILE A 401 30.54 3.76 -16.32
N VAL A 402 31.84 3.67 -16.02
CA VAL A 402 32.80 2.90 -16.82
C VAL A 402 32.64 1.40 -16.50
N PRO A 403 32.37 0.52 -17.48
CA PRO A 403 32.27 -0.92 -17.22
C PRO A 403 33.63 -1.51 -16.83
N LEU A 404 33.64 -2.47 -15.89
CA LEU A 404 34.85 -3.21 -15.52
C LEU A 404 35.26 -4.16 -16.65
N THR A 405 36.55 -4.34 -16.89
CA THR A 405 37.05 -5.23 -17.95
C THR A 405 37.90 -6.34 -17.36
N ASN A 406 37.59 -7.59 -17.70
CA ASN A 406 38.50 -8.72 -17.49
C ASN A 406 38.57 -9.60 -18.74
N HIS A 407 39.68 -10.32 -18.91
CA HIS A 407 39.98 -11.16 -20.08
C HIS A 407 39.83 -10.44 -21.44
N GLY A 408 39.93 -9.11 -21.46
CA GLY A 408 39.74 -8.27 -22.64
C GLY A 408 38.28 -8.00 -23.04
N LEU A 409 37.30 -8.31 -22.20
CA LEU A 409 35.87 -8.07 -22.47
C LEU A 409 35.25 -7.14 -21.41
N PRO A 410 34.68 -5.98 -21.78
CA PRO A 410 34.01 -5.08 -20.84
C PRO A 410 32.68 -5.67 -20.36
N CYS A 411 32.49 -5.67 -19.06
CA CYS A 411 31.32 -6.21 -18.37
C CYS A 411 30.77 -5.22 -17.34
N MET A 412 29.46 -5.26 -17.13
CA MET A 412 28.80 -4.47 -16.09
C MET A 412 27.74 -5.31 -15.39
N SER A 413 27.59 -5.13 -14.09
CA SER A 413 26.58 -5.82 -13.27
C SER A 413 26.17 -4.97 -12.08
N MET A 414 24.94 -5.19 -11.59
CA MET A 414 24.50 -4.63 -10.31
C MET A 414 25.43 -5.07 -9.15
N GLY A 415 26.05 -6.25 -9.25
CA GLY A 415 26.99 -6.74 -8.24
C GLY A 415 28.22 -5.85 -8.03
N PHE A 416 28.61 -5.03 -9.01
CA PHE A 416 29.72 -4.06 -8.85
C PHE A 416 29.30 -2.76 -8.15
N LEU A 417 27.99 -2.52 -8.01
CA LEU A 417 27.40 -1.33 -7.40
C LEU A 417 26.76 -1.62 -6.02
N LEU A 418 26.96 -2.84 -5.51
CA LEU A 418 26.54 -3.22 -4.16
C LEU A 418 27.69 -2.99 -3.18
N PRO A 419 27.46 -2.31 -2.05
CA PRO A 419 28.53 -2.08 -1.06
C PRO A 419 29.01 -3.43 -0.50
N LYS A 420 30.33 -3.60 -0.42
CA LYS A 420 30.97 -4.77 0.19
C LYS A 420 30.50 -4.91 1.65
N SER A 421 30.12 -6.12 2.05
CA SER A 421 29.69 -6.38 3.43
C SER A 421 30.90 -6.24 4.37
N PRO A 422 30.79 -5.63 5.57
CA PRO A 422 31.94 -5.46 6.46
C PRO A 422 32.59 -6.78 6.93
N ASN A 423 31.93 -7.92 6.70
CA ASN A 423 32.41 -9.26 7.02
C ASN A 423 32.69 -10.14 5.78
N SER A 424 32.62 -9.59 4.56
CA SER A 424 32.92 -10.32 3.32
C SER A 424 33.70 -9.43 2.35
N GLU A 425 34.80 -9.94 1.82
CA GLU A 425 35.61 -9.25 0.81
C GLU A 425 34.90 -9.14 -0.56
N THR A 426 33.75 -9.81 -0.70
CA THR A 426 32.94 -9.88 -1.92
C THR A 426 31.61 -9.14 -1.77
N SER A 427 31.18 -8.43 -2.83
CA SER A 427 29.92 -7.68 -2.85
C SER A 427 28.64 -8.52 -3.00
N THR A 428 28.77 -9.83 -3.30
CA THR A 428 27.66 -10.77 -3.53
C THR A 428 26.85 -11.09 -2.26
N ASP A 429 27.47 -10.98 -1.09
CA ASP A 429 26.84 -11.36 0.19
C ASP A 429 25.91 -10.28 0.77
N THR A 430 25.89 -9.08 0.16
CA THR A 430 25.10 -7.94 0.63
C THR A 430 23.63 -8.10 0.21
N ALA A 431 22.84 -8.75 1.06
CA ALA A 431 21.42 -9.01 0.85
C ALA A 431 20.56 -7.72 0.89
N VAL A 432 20.33 -7.11 -0.29
CA VAL A 432 19.49 -5.91 -0.44
C VAL A 432 18.02 -6.27 -0.74
N VAL A 433 17.09 -5.69 0.01
CA VAL A 433 15.65 -5.87 -0.21
C VAL A 433 15.16 -4.98 -1.36
N TRP A 434 15.11 -5.57 -2.54
CA TRP A 434 14.67 -4.91 -3.76
C TRP A 434 13.15 -4.67 -3.81
N ARG A 435 12.73 -3.44 -4.15
CA ARG A 435 11.33 -3.08 -4.50
C ARG A 435 11.22 -2.87 -6.01
N GLY A 436 10.09 -3.23 -6.62
CA GLY A 436 9.91 -3.20 -8.09
C GLY A 436 10.33 -1.88 -8.77
N LEU A 437 9.95 -0.73 -8.21
CA LEU A 437 10.37 0.59 -8.74
C LEU A 437 11.89 0.83 -8.65
N MET A 438 12.56 0.30 -7.62
CA MET A 438 14.02 0.37 -7.49
C MET A 438 14.71 -0.54 -8.52
N VAL A 439 14.18 -1.74 -8.74
CA VAL A 439 14.65 -2.69 -9.77
C VAL A 439 14.52 -2.07 -11.17
N GLN A 440 13.38 -1.44 -11.47
CA GLN A 440 13.18 -0.73 -12.74
C GLN A 440 14.16 0.43 -12.90
N LYS A 441 14.41 1.23 -11.85
CA LYS A 441 15.40 2.32 -11.89
C LYS A 441 16.84 1.81 -12.07
N ALA A 442 17.24 0.76 -11.34
CA ALA A 442 18.55 0.15 -11.46
C ALA A 442 18.77 -0.44 -12.87
N ALA A 443 17.79 -1.15 -13.42
CA ALA A 443 17.84 -1.64 -14.79
C ALA A 443 17.94 -0.49 -15.81
N GLN A 444 17.25 0.64 -15.60
CA GLN A 444 17.38 1.82 -16.46
C GLN A 444 18.78 2.42 -16.41
N GLN A 445 19.35 2.57 -15.22
CA GLN A 445 20.70 3.10 -15.02
C GLN A 445 21.75 2.19 -15.69
N LEU A 446 21.66 0.88 -15.47
CA LEU A 446 22.51 -0.13 -16.11
C LEU A 446 22.40 -0.15 -17.64
N LEU A 447 21.24 0.15 -18.20
CA LEU A 447 21.04 0.18 -19.66
C LEU A 447 21.55 1.47 -20.31
N PHE A 448 21.42 2.63 -19.65
CA PHE A 448 21.57 3.93 -20.30
C PHE A 448 22.69 4.81 -19.77
N ASP A 449 23.12 4.59 -18.53
CA ASP A 449 24.12 5.42 -17.86
C ASP A 449 25.50 4.73 -17.82
N VAL A 450 25.65 3.58 -18.46
CA VAL A 450 26.94 2.86 -18.65
C VAL A 450 27.60 3.31 -19.95
N ASP A 451 28.86 3.70 -19.88
CA ASP A 451 29.62 4.17 -21.05
C ASP A 451 30.37 3.02 -21.74
N TRP A 452 29.78 2.49 -22.80
CA TRP A 452 30.32 1.38 -23.59
C TRP A 452 31.43 1.76 -24.59
N ARG A 453 32.10 2.90 -24.39
CA ARG A 453 33.27 3.31 -25.18
C ARG A 453 34.55 2.69 -24.60
N GLU A 454 35.50 2.37 -25.48
CA GLU A 454 36.80 1.80 -25.10
C GLU A 454 37.70 2.76 -24.28
N HIS A 455 37.52 4.05 -24.49
CA HIS A 455 38.12 5.18 -23.78
C HIS A 455 37.24 6.41 -24.01
N ASP A 456 37.46 7.54 -23.31
CA ASP A 456 36.66 8.74 -23.59
C ASP A 456 36.91 9.25 -25.02
N GLY A 457 35.82 9.51 -25.75
CA GLY A 457 35.81 9.76 -27.19
C GLY A 457 36.04 8.53 -28.08
N GLY A 458 36.38 7.38 -27.49
CA GLY A 458 36.66 6.12 -28.17
C GLY A 458 35.41 5.47 -28.81
N PRO A 459 35.61 4.45 -29.66
CA PRO A 459 34.53 3.86 -30.42
C PRO A 459 33.71 2.84 -29.59
N GLY A 460 32.39 2.88 -29.73
CA GLY A 460 31.47 2.00 -29.00
C GLY A 460 31.41 0.54 -29.50
N LEU A 461 30.67 -0.30 -28.77
CA LEU A 461 30.51 -1.73 -29.04
C LEU A 461 29.80 -2.02 -30.37
N ASP A 462 30.24 -3.10 -31.04
CA ASP A 462 29.53 -3.64 -32.20
C ASP A 462 28.35 -4.53 -31.75
N ILE A 463 28.43 -5.18 -30.58
CA ILE A 463 27.33 -5.94 -29.98
C ILE A 463 27.43 -5.93 -28.44
N LEU A 464 26.29 -5.78 -27.77
CA LEU A 464 26.15 -5.94 -26.32
C LEU A 464 25.28 -7.17 -26.03
N VAL A 465 25.81 -8.09 -25.23
CA VAL A 465 25.08 -9.28 -24.74
C VAL A 465 24.42 -8.93 -23.42
N LEU A 466 23.11 -9.09 -23.31
CA LEU A 466 22.34 -8.87 -22.08
C LEU A 466 22.03 -10.21 -21.40
N ASP A 467 22.52 -10.42 -20.19
CA ASP A 467 22.09 -11.55 -19.35
C ASP A 467 20.80 -11.19 -18.61
N MET A 468 19.66 -11.70 -19.09
CA MET A 468 18.34 -11.34 -18.58
C MET A 468 18.03 -12.07 -17.26
N PRO A 469 17.30 -11.50 -16.29
CA PRO A 469 16.83 -12.28 -15.15
C PRO A 469 15.86 -13.39 -15.59
N PRO A 470 15.75 -14.49 -14.82
CA PRO A 470 14.87 -15.60 -15.16
C PRO A 470 13.39 -15.22 -15.13
N GLY A 471 12.62 -15.76 -16.07
CA GLY A 471 11.17 -15.60 -16.13
C GLY A 471 10.72 -14.33 -16.87
N THR A 472 9.61 -13.74 -16.41
CA THR A 472 8.92 -12.63 -17.11
C THR A 472 8.58 -11.48 -16.15
N GLY A 473 9.53 -11.10 -15.29
CA GLY A 473 9.36 -10.05 -14.27
C GLY A 473 9.43 -8.60 -14.80
N ASP A 474 9.72 -7.66 -13.91
CA ASP A 474 9.78 -6.22 -14.24
C ASP A 474 10.91 -5.85 -15.19
N VAL A 475 12.10 -6.46 -15.04
CA VAL A 475 13.29 -6.10 -15.85
C VAL A 475 13.13 -6.46 -17.33
N PRO A 476 12.67 -7.68 -17.72
CA PRO A 476 12.45 -7.99 -19.13
C PRO A 476 11.31 -7.17 -19.76
N LEU A 477 10.31 -6.76 -18.97
CA LEU A 477 9.29 -5.82 -19.41
C LEU A 477 9.88 -4.41 -19.62
N THR A 478 10.74 -3.95 -18.71
CA THR A 478 11.42 -2.65 -18.78
C THR A 478 12.34 -2.56 -20.00
N LEU A 479 13.18 -3.57 -20.24
CA LEU A 479 13.96 -3.69 -21.47
C LEU A 479 13.04 -3.63 -22.70
N GLY A 480 11.97 -4.42 -22.68
CA GLY A 480 10.96 -4.48 -23.72
C GLY A 480 10.28 -3.15 -24.06
N GLN A 481 10.12 -2.26 -23.08
CA GLN A 481 9.51 -0.94 -23.25
C GLN A 481 10.53 0.13 -23.69
N LEU A 482 11.78 0.04 -23.25
CA LEU A 482 12.76 1.12 -23.38
C LEU A 482 13.80 0.92 -24.48
N VAL A 483 14.10 -0.33 -24.86
CA VAL A 483 15.25 -0.66 -25.72
C VAL A 483 14.79 -1.43 -26.96
N PRO A 484 15.23 -1.05 -28.17
CA PRO A 484 15.14 -1.91 -29.33
C PRO A 484 16.18 -3.03 -29.19
N VAL A 485 15.70 -4.26 -28.98
CA VAL A 485 16.54 -5.47 -29.01
C VAL A 485 16.62 -5.93 -30.47
N ASP A 486 17.79 -6.36 -30.94
CA ASP A 486 17.97 -6.91 -32.29
C ASP A 486 17.71 -8.42 -32.33
N GLY A 487 18.15 -9.16 -31.30
CA GLY A 487 17.94 -10.60 -31.24
C GLY A 487 17.80 -11.16 -29.84
N ALA A 488 17.28 -12.38 -29.77
CA ALA A 488 17.14 -13.12 -28.51
C ALA A 488 17.58 -14.58 -28.65
N VAL A 489 18.43 -15.03 -27.74
CA VAL A 489 18.79 -16.44 -27.52
C VAL A 489 18.08 -16.93 -26.27
N ILE A 490 17.35 -18.05 -26.39
CA ILE A 490 16.63 -18.64 -25.27
C ILE A 490 17.34 -19.92 -24.82
N VAL A 491 17.81 -19.94 -23.58
CA VAL A 491 18.52 -21.06 -22.96
C VAL A 491 17.54 -21.95 -22.20
N SER A 492 17.61 -23.25 -22.44
CA SER A 492 16.81 -24.27 -21.73
C SER A 492 17.66 -25.52 -21.45
N THR A 493 17.08 -26.47 -20.71
CA THR A 493 17.65 -27.78 -20.39
C THR A 493 16.66 -28.90 -20.80
N PRO A 494 17.05 -30.19 -20.90
CA PRO A 494 16.19 -31.24 -21.49
C PRO A 494 14.94 -31.63 -20.69
N GLN A 495 14.86 -31.31 -19.40
CA GLN A 495 13.75 -31.76 -18.56
C GLN A 495 12.42 -31.13 -19.01
N ASP A 496 11.32 -31.88 -19.04
CA ASP A 496 10.04 -31.36 -19.57
C ASP A 496 9.50 -30.13 -18.83
N VAL A 497 9.80 -29.99 -17.52
CA VAL A 497 9.49 -28.78 -16.74
C VAL A 497 10.18 -27.54 -17.30
N ALA A 498 11.38 -27.69 -17.87
CA ALA A 498 12.13 -26.62 -18.53
C ALA A 498 11.55 -26.19 -19.89
N LEU A 499 10.72 -27.02 -20.53
CA LEU A 499 10.11 -26.66 -21.82
C LEU A 499 9.03 -25.58 -21.67
N ALA A 500 8.42 -25.50 -20.48
CA ALA A 500 7.55 -24.38 -20.12
C ALA A 500 8.30 -23.03 -20.21
N ASP A 501 9.62 -23.04 -20.05
CA ASP A 501 10.46 -21.86 -20.01
C ASP A 501 10.85 -21.36 -21.40
N VAL A 502 11.07 -22.27 -22.35
CA VAL A 502 11.09 -21.95 -23.80
C VAL A 502 9.78 -21.27 -24.19
N ARG A 503 8.65 -21.85 -23.77
CA ARG A 503 7.30 -21.33 -24.01
C ARG A 503 7.11 -19.90 -23.51
N LYS A 504 7.48 -19.64 -22.24
CA LYS A 504 7.41 -18.31 -21.63
C LYS A 504 8.34 -17.33 -22.33
N GLY A 505 9.60 -17.71 -22.58
CA GLY A 505 10.60 -16.86 -23.24
C GLY A 505 10.16 -16.41 -24.63
N VAL A 506 9.74 -17.36 -25.49
CA VAL A 506 9.22 -17.06 -26.83
C VAL A 506 8.01 -16.12 -26.75
N THR A 507 7.03 -16.44 -25.89
CA THR A 507 5.83 -15.62 -25.70
C THR A 507 6.14 -14.22 -25.18
N MET A 508 7.15 -14.08 -24.31
CA MET A 508 7.58 -12.80 -23.75
C MET A 508 8.22 -11.93 -24.84
N PHE A 509 9.16 -12.47 -25.61
CA PHE A 509 9.81 -11.75 -26.70
C PHE A 509 8.82 -11.36 -27.80
N GLN A 510 7.86 -12.23 -28.12
CA GLN A 510 6.74 -11.89 -29.01
C GLN A 510 5.90 -10.71 -28.48
N LYS A 511 5.61 -10.67 -27.17
CA LYS A 511 4.83 -9.59 -26.56
C LYS A 511 5.57 -8.25 -26.48
N ILE A 512 6.83 -8.25 -26.03
CA ILE A 512 7.61 -7.00 -25.90
C ILE A 512 8.05 -6.41 -27.24
N ASN A 513 8.00 -7.20 -28.32
CA ASN A 513 8.27 -6.73 -29.68
C ASN A 513 6.99 -6.43 -30.49
N VAL A 514 5.79 -6.48 -29.90
CA VAL A 514 4.63 -5.86 -30.56
C VAL A 514 4.89 -4.35 -30.64
N PRO A 515 4.96 -3.73 -31.83
CA PRO A 515 5.12 -2.28 -31.92
C PRO A 515 3.95 -1.61 -31.22
N VAL A 516 4.24 -0.63 -30.36
CA VAL A 516 3.20 0.12 -29.64
C VAL A 516 2.35 0.82 -30.69
N ARG A 517 1.12 0.32 -30.90
CA ARG A 517 0.25 0.78 -31.97
C ARG A 517 -0.12 2.24 -31.73
N ASP A 518 0.35 3.11 -32.60
CA ASP A 518 -0.21 4.45 -32.75
C ASP A 518 -1.62 4.31 -33.36
N PRO A 519 -2.70 4.68 -32.65
CA PRO A 519 -4.07 4.56 -33.16
C PRO A 519 -4.36 5.52 -34.33
N THR A 520 -3.51 6.51 -34.60
CA THR A 520 -3.64 7.45 -35.72
C THR A 520 -3.01 6.95 -37.03
N LEU A 521 -2.15 5.93 -36.96
CA LEU A 521 -1.36 5.40 -38.08
C LEU A 521 -1.82 4.01 -38.55
N ALA A 522 -3.13 3.73 -38.44
CA ALA A 522 -3.77 2.44 -38.71
C ALA A 522 -3.56 1.84 -40.12
N SER A 523 -2.97 2.58 -41.06
CA SER A 523 -2.63 2.11 -42.42
C SER A 523 -1.23 1.50 -42.54
N SER A 524 -0.26 1.89 -41.69
CA SER A 524 1.13 1.42 -41.83
C SER A 524 1.39 0.17 -40.99
N ARG A 525 1.17 -1.02 -41.58
CA ARG A 525 1.55 -2.31 -41.00
C ARG A 525 3.07 -2.55 -41.08
N ARG A 526 3.88 -1.59 -40.64
CA ARG A 526 5.32 -1.80 -40.37
C ARG A 526 5.47 -2.52 -39.03
N ILE A 527 5.37 -3.85 -39.08
CA ILE A 527 6.07 -4.71 -38.11
C ILE A 527 7.53 -4.25 -38.11
N ASN A 528 8.13 -4.04 -36.93
CA ASN A 528 9.54 -3.70 -36.84
C ASN A 528 10.35 -4.90 -37.38
N PRO A 529 10.99 -4.82 -38.57
CA PRO A 529 11.41 -6.01 -39.30
C PRO A 529 12.68 -6.66 -38.73
N SER A 530 13.34 -6.01 -37.77
CA SER A 530 14.71 -6.33 -37.34
C SER A 530 14.82 -7.20 -36.09
N PHE A 531 13.77 -7.41 -35.31
CA PHE A 531 13.85 -8.31 -34.14
C PHE A 531 13.44 -9.74 -34.50
N GLN A 532 14.39 -10.66 -34.35
CA GLN A 532 14.16 -12.10 -34.51
C GLN A 532 14.54 -12.83 -33.20
N ILE A 533 13.78 -13.85 -32.82
CA ILE A 533 14.29 -14.86 -31.87
C ILE A 533 15.35 -15.65 -32.62
N THR A 534 16.62 -15.30 -32.37
CA THR A 534 17.79 -15.80 -33.10
C THR A 534 17.87 -17.32 -33.04
N GLY A 535 17.52 -17.89 -31.88
CA GLY A 535 17.22 -19.31 -31.74
C GLY A 535 17.26 -19.80 -30.29
N LEU A 536 17.17 -21.11 -30.14
CA LEU A 536 17.19 -21.81 -28.85
C LEU A 536 18.54 -22.51 -28.63
N VAL A 537 19.04 -22.49 -27.40
CA VAL A 537 20.22 -23.26 -26.97
C VAL A 537 19.80 -24.27 -25.91
N LEU A 538 20.11 -25.54 -26.15
CA LEU A 538 19.91 -26.61 -25.17
C LEU A 538 21.20 -26.80 -24.37
N ASN A 539 21.25 -26.27 -23.15
CA ASN A 539 22.36 -26.51 -22.23
C ASN A 539 22.21 -27.88 -21.55
N THR A 540 23.32 -28.50 -21.15
CA THR A 540 23.37 -29.80 -20.45
C THR A 540 22.60 -30.92 -21.16
N SER A 541 22.68 -30.94 -22.50
CA SER A 541 21.89 -31.83 -23.35
C SER A 541 22.18 -33.32 -23.15
N HIS A 542 23.46 -33.67 -23.04
CA HIS A 542 23.97 -35.02 -22.84
C HIS A 542 25.35 -34.97 -22.17
N PHE A 543 25.78 -36.06 -21.55
CA PHE A 543 27.13 -36.24 -21.01
C PHE A 543 27.90 -37.22 -21.89
N ILE A 544 29.15 -36.91 -22.22
CA ILE A 544 30.06 -37.84 -22.91
C ILE A 544 31.00 -38.41 -21.85
N CYS A 545 31.06 -39.74 -21.74
CA CYS A 545 31.94 -40.39 -20.78
C CYS A 545 33.40 -40.27 -21.25
N PRO A 546 34.37 -39.95 -20.36
CA PRO A 546 35.79 -39.99 -20.72
C PRO A 546 36.27 -41.35 -21.26
N SER A 547 35.58 -42.43 -20.88
CA SER A 547 35.92 -43.81 -21.22
C SER A 547 35.02 -44.45 -22.28
N CYS A 548 33.93 -43.78 -22.73
CA CYS A 548 33.08 -44.31 -23.80
C CYS A 548 32.47 -43.22 -24.68
N THR A 549 32.34 -43.50 -25.97
CA THR A 549 31.87 -42.54 -26.99
C THR A 549 30.34 -42.41 -27.04
N THR A 550 29.60 -43.01 -26.10
CA THR A 550 28.14 -43.02 -26.09
C THR A 550 27.60 -41.77 -25.38
N PRO A 551 26.70 -40.98 -25.98
CA PRO A 551 26.07 -39.85 -25.31
C PRO A 551 25.04 -40.34 -24.27
N HIS A 552 25.22 -39.91 -23.01
CA HIS A 552 24.33 -40.22 -21.89
C HIS A 552 23.38 -39.07 -21.60
N TYR A 553 22.09 -39.27 -21.84
CA TYR A 553 21.04 -38.28 -21.65
C TYR A 553 20.53 -38.22 -20.18
N ILE A 554 21.41 -37.79 -19.27
CA ILE A 554 21.16 -37.79 -17.80
C ILE A 554 19.86 -37.06 -17.42
N TYR A 555 19.47 -36.02 -18.18
CA TYR A 555 18.31 -35.18 -17.91
C TYR A 555 17.08 -35.45 -18.81
N GLY A 556 17.09 -36.56 -19.54
CA GLY A 556 16.04 -36.91 -20.52
C GLY A 556 16.42 -36.60 -21.96
N SER A 557 15.62 -37.09 -22.91
CA SER A 557 15.89 -36.93 -24.35
C SER A 557 15.72 -35.48 -24.82
N PRO A 558 16.57 -34.97 -25.75
CA PRO A 558 16.38 -33.67 -26.40
C PRO A 558 15.13 -33.60 -27.29
N ASP A 559 14.45 -34.72 -27.58
CA ASP A 559 13.31 -34.76 -28.51
C ASP A 559 12.17 -33.82 -28.10
N SER A 560 11.89 -33.68 -26.81
CA SER A 560 10.82 -32.80 -26.31
C SER A 560 11.16 -31.31 -26.52
N PHE A 561 12.44 -30.95 -26.41
CA PHE A 561 12.98 -29.65 -26.80
C PHE A 561 12.92 -29.42 -28.31
N ARG A 562 13.36 -30.40 -29.12
CA ARG A 562 13.31 -30.33 -30.60
C ARG A 562 11.88 -30.16 -31.13
N ASN A 563 10.94 -30.95 -30.61
CA ASN A 563 9.51 -30.83 -30.89
C ASN A 563 8.96 -29.45 -30.47
N THR A 564 9.46 -28.87 -29.38
CA THR A 564 9.06 -27.52 -28.94
C THR A 564 9.62 -26.44 -29.88
N ALA A 565 10.88 -26.55 -30.30
CA ALA A 565 11.51 -25.65 -31.29
C ALA A 565 10.71 -25.62 -32.61
N GLN A 566 10.36 -26.79 -33.14
CA GLN A 566 9.52 -26.94 -34.34
C GLN A 566 8.14 -26.30 -34.16
N ARG A 567 7.46 -26.55 -33.03
CA ARG A 567 6.13 -25.96 -32.74
C ARG A 567 6.13 -24.43 -32.70
N TYR A 568 7.26 -23.80 -32.33
CA TYR A 568 7.42 -22.35 -32.31
C TYR A 568 8.15 -21.81 -33.54
N ASN A 569 8.42 -22.64 -34.55
CA ASN A 569 9.16 -22.29 -35.77
C ASN A 569 10.43 -21.48 -35.45
N THR A 570 11.21 -21.97 -34.48
CA THR A 570 12.41 -21.32 -33.96
C THR A 570 13.59 -22.29 -34.09
N ASP A 571 14.70 -21.82 -34.65
CA ASP A 571 15.87 -22.66 -34.90
C ASP A 571 16.59 -23.05 -33.61
N ILE A 572 17.21 -24.23 -33.62
CA ILE A 572 18.13 -24.68 -32.57
C ILE A 572 19.53 -24.25 -32.99
N LEU A 573 20.18 -23.41 -32.17
CA LEU A 573 21.53 -22.90 -32.44
C LEU A 573 22.61 -23.91 -32.05
N GLY A 574 22.33 -24.76 -31.06
CA GLY A 574 23.24 -25.80 -30.59
C GLY A 574 22.71 -26.54 -29.36
N GLU A 575 23.23 -27.76 -29.19
CA GLU A 575 22.98 -28.62 -28.03
C GLU A 575 24.33 -28.84 -27.33
N LEU A 576 24.52 -28.21 -26.17
CA LEU A 576 25.80 -28.20 -25.47
C LEU A 576 25.88 -29.39 -24.50
N PRO A 577 26.97 -30.17 -24.49
CA PRO A 577 27.14 -31.27 -23.54
C PRO A 577 27.39 -30.76 -22.12
N LEU A 578 27.06 -31.59 -21.14
CA LEU A 578 27.44 -31.40 -19.74
C LEU A 578 28.92 -31.73 -19.57
N VAL A 579 29.75 -30.71 -19.36
CA VAL A 579 31.20 -30.86 -19.20
C VAL A 579 31.63 -30.24 -17.87
N ALA A 580 32.28 -31.03 -17.01
CA ALA A 580 32.69 -30.59 -15.67
C ALA A 580 33.65 -29.37 -15.68
N GLY A 581 34.49 -29.28 -16.72
CA GLY A 581 35.37 -28.13 -16.95
C GLY A 581 34.65 -26.79 -16.92
N VAL A 582 33.44 -26.72 -17.51
CA VAL A 582 32.63 -25.49 -17.58
C VAL A 582 32.31 -24.93 -16.19
N SER A 583 31.93 -25.79 -15.23
CA SER A 583 31.72 -25.38 -13.83
C SER A 583 33.04 -24.95 -13.22
N SER A 584 34.06 -25.81 -13.27
CA SER A 584 35.33 -25.53 -12.60
C SER A 584 36.04 -24.26 -13.11
N ALA A 585 35.85 -23.89 -14.37
CA ALA A 585 36.39 -22.68 -14.97
C ALA A 585 35.56 -21.45 -14.57
N SER A 586 34.23 -21.58 -14.55
CA SER A 586 33.30 -20.58 -14.02
C SER A 586 33.62 -20.23 -12.56
N ASP A 587 33.86 -21.23 -11.71
CA ASP A 587 34.19 -21.09 -10.29
C ASP A 587 35.58 -20.44 -10.07
N ARG A 588 36.45 -20.45 -11.09
CA ARG A 588 37.75 -19.74 -11.09
C ARG A 588 37.68 -18.35 -11.75
N GLY A 589 36.49 -17.90 -12.15
CA GLY A 589 36.31 -16.64 -12.89
C GLY A 589 36.96 -16.61 -14.27
N VAL A 590 37.15 -17.78 -14.90
CA VAL A 590 37.70 -17.92 -16.25
C VAL A 590 36.63 -18.47 -17.19
N PRO A 591 36.12 -17.66 -18.13
CA PRO A 591 35.22 -18.12 -19.18
C PRO A 591 35.77 -19.34 -19.93
N TYR A 592 35.00 -20.43 -19.96
CA TYR A 592 35.41 -21.73 -20.51
C TYR A 592 35.91 -21.66 -21.96
N MET A 593 35.39 -20.73 -22.78
CA MET A 593 35.92 -20.44 -24.12
C MET A 593 37.43 -20.15 -24.16
N LEU A 594 37.99 -19.58 -23.09
CA LEU A 594 39.41 -19.25 -22.97
C LEU A 594 40.28 -20.42 -22.50
N GLU A 595 39.70 -21.46 -21.88
CA GLU A 595 40.46 -22.54 -21.25
C GLU A 595 41.19 -23.43 -22.27
N SER A 596 42.53 -23.40 -22.31
CA SER A 596 43.32 -24.07 -23.37
C SER A 596 43.14 -25.59 -23.43
N THR A 597 42.82 -26.23 -22.30
CA THR A 597 42.60 -27.67 -22.14
C THR A 597 41.12 -28.08 -22.20
N GLY A 598 40.21 -27.15 -22.50
CA GLY A 598 38.77 -27.43 -22.56
C GLY A 598 38.38 -28.38 -23.70
N ASP A 599 37.32 -29.14 -23.48
CA ASP A 599 36.67 -30.00 -24.48
C ASP A 599 36.34 -29.21 -25.77
N LYS A 600 36.97 -29.63 -26.86
CA LYS A 600 36.82 -29.02 -28.19
C LYS A 600 35.38 -29.09 -28.68
N SER A 601 34.66 -30.18 -28.43
CA SER A 601 33.29 -30.37 -28.93
C SER A 601 32.34 -29.28 -28.40
N TRP A 602 32.46 -28.93 -27.12
CA TRP A 602 31.68 -27.86 -26.50
C TRP A 602 32.02 -26.50 -27.11
N LYS A 603 33.32 -26.22 -27.33
CA LYS A 603 33.80 -24.96 -27.91
C LYS A 603 33.41 -24.80 -29.38
N ASP A 604 33.47 -25.88 -30.15
CA ASP A 604 33.08 -25.90 -31.56
C ASP A 604 31.58 -25.61 -31.70
N VAL A 605 30.74 -26.20 -30.83
CA VAL A 605 29.30 -25.86 -30.77
C VAL A 605 29.09 -24.40 -30.34
N MET A 606 29.82 -23.88 -29.36
CA MET A 606 29.69 -22.48 -28.94
C MET A 606 30.15 -21.48 -30.03
N HIS A 607 31.23 -21.78 -30.75
CA HIS A 607 31.63 -21.02 -31.94
C HIS A 607 30.56 -21.09 -33.04
N HIS A 608 29.95 -22.25 -33.28
CA HIS A 608 28.84 -22.40 -34.24
C HIS A 608 27.60 -21.60 -33.85
N ILE A 609 27.25 -21.57 -32.54
CA ILE A 609 26.20 -20.70 -32.00
C ILE A 609 26.54 -19.24 -32.29
N ALA A 610 27.76 -18.78 -31.97
CA ALA A 610 28.20 -17.42 -32.23
C ALA A 610 28.21 -17.05 -33.73
N ASP A 611 28.55 -18.01 -34.61
CA ASP A 611 28.45 -17.87 -36.07
C ASP A 611 27.02 -17.63 -36.55
N THR A 612 26.10 -18.48 -36.08
CA THR A 612 24.70 -18.44 -36.47
C THR A 612 24.00 -17.21 -35.89
N VAL A 613 24.35 -16.81 -34.67
CA VAL A 613 23.88 -15.58 -34.04
C VAL A 613 24.35 -14.35 -34.82
N TRP A 614 25.65 -14.25 -35.13
CA TRP A 614 26.20 -13.10 -35.86
C TRP A 614 25.53 -12.92 -37.24
N LYS A 615 25.45 -13.99 -38.04
CA LYS A 615 24.83 -14.00 -39.37
C LYS A 615 23.33 -13.67 -39.40
N LYS A 616 22.65 -13.74 -38.25
CA LYS A 616 21.23 -13.39 -38.09
C LYS A 616 21.00 -11.97 -37.56
N LEU A 617 22.07 -11.30 -37.12
CA LEU A 617 22.04 -9.93 -36.61
C LEU A 617 22.59 -8.90 -37.62
N GLU A 618 23.38 -9.36 -38.60
CA GLU A 618 23.71 -8.67 -39.85
C GLU A 618 22.48 -8.47 -40.75
#